data_AF-A0A2N3PIR0-F1
#
_entry.id   AF-A0A2N3PIR0-F1
#
_cell.length_a   1.000
_cell.length_b   1.000
_cell.length_c   1.000
_cell.angle_alpha   90.00
_cell.angle_beta   90.00
_cell.angle_gamma   90.00
#
_symmetry.space_group_name_H-M   'P 1'
#
loop_
_entity.id
_entity.type
_entity.pdbx_description
1 polymer ?
#
loop_
_entity_poly.entity_id
_entity_poly.type
_entity_poly.pdbx_seq_one_letter_code
_entity_poly.pdbx_strand_id
1 'polypeptide(L)'
;MKKLFILFGFVAVLFFGACSGENNSFLYKSSNCNDAKRDCLIKCRKDGKGQTRCLEECEKVRGMCEAVKTKGCLQDCNTRHGKNTPASEQCKKRCQGL
;
A
#
# COMPACT_ATOMS: atom_id res chain seq x y z
N MET A 1 -33.85 10.28 -7.46
CA MET A 1 -33.29 9.01 -8.00
C MET A 1 -31.95 8.74 -7.33
N LYS A 2 -31.91 7.73 -6.47
CA LYS A 2 -30.82 7.36 -5.55
C LYS A 2 -29.88 6.36 -6.24
N LYS A 3 -28.83 6.81 -6.91
CA LYS A 3 -27.78 5.92 -7.46
C LYS A 3 -26.43 6.64 -7.53
N LEU A 4 -25.82 6.99 -6.40
CA LEU A 4 -24.48 7.60 -6.44
C LEU A 4 -23.55 7.32 -5.23
N PHE A 5 -23.80 6.29 -4.41
CA PHE A 5 -22.98 6.07 -3.21
C PHE A 5 -22.51 4.62 -2.96
N ILE A 6 -22.65 3.70 -3.92
CA ILE A 6 -22.28 2.27 -3.73
C ILE A 6 -21.04 1.90 -4.56
N LEU A 7 -19.98 2.72 -4.51
CA LEU A 7 -18.70 2.38 -5.18
C LEU A 7 -17.45 2.82 -4.40
N PHE A 8 -17.60 3.14 -3.11
CA PHE A 8 -16.49 3.37 -2.18
C PHE A 8 -16.45 2.38 -1.00
N GLY A 9 -17.26 1.31 -1.06
CA GLY A 9 -17.44 0.36 0.04
C GLY A 9 -16.55 -0.90 0.01
N PHE A 10 -15.67 -1.07 -0.98
CA PHE A 10 -14.86 -2.30 -1.14
C PHE A 10 -13.37 -2.14 -0.76
N VAL A 11 -12.98 -1.03 -0.15
CA VAL A 11 -11.61 -0.85 0.40
C VAL A 11 -11.58 -0.93 1.93
N ALA A 12 -12.66 -1.41 2.55
CA ALA A 12 -12.76 -1.56 4.01
C ALA A 12 -12.70 -3.02 4.50
N VAL A 13 -12.68 -4.02 3.62
CA VAL A 13 -12.77 -5.46 3.99
C VAL A 13 -11.50 -6.22 3.63
N LEU A 14 -10.33 -5.63 3.89
CA LEU A 14 -9.09 -6.39 4.10
C LEU A 14 -8.62 -6.24 5.55
N PHE A 15 -9.58 -6.37 6.47
CA PHE A 15 -9.37 -6.77 7.85
C PHE A 15 -9.22 -8.30 7.87
N PHE A 16 -8.03 -8.81 7.56
CA PHE A 16 -7.61 -10.15 7.98
C PHE A 16 -6.27 -10.06 8.74
N GLY A 17 -6.38 -9.72 10.03
CA GLY A 17 -5.91 -10.62 11.09
C GLY A 17 -4.41 -10.86 11.33
N ALA A 18 -3.48 -10.00 10.90
CA ALA A 18 -2.05 -10.30 11.11
C ALA A 18 -1.14 -9.09 11.43
N CYS A 19 -1.53 -8.22 12.37
CA CYS A 19 -0.63 -7.46 13.28
C CYS A 19 -1.50 -6.56 14.16
N SER A 20 -2.06 -7.11 15.23
CA SER A 20 -2.80 -6.30 16.21
C SER A 20 -1.80 -5.60 17.12
N GLY A 21 -1.88 -4.27 17.16
CA GLY A 21 -1.04 -3.41 17.97
C GLY A 21 -0.88 -2.07 17.26
N GLU A 22 -1.77 -1.14 17.63
CA GLU A 22 -1.78 0.30 17.36
C GLU A 22 -0.65 0.85 16.51
N ASN A 23 -1.05 1.45 15.37
CA ASN A 23 -0.44 2.57 14.64
C ASN A 23 -0.54 2.33 13.14
N ASN A 24 -1.72 2.66 12.58
CA ASN A 24 -1.99 2.72 11.14
C ASN A 24 -1.11 3.74 10.38
N SER A 25 -0.18 4.42 11.08
CA SER A 25 0.79 5.36 10.50
C SER A 25 2.07 4.70 9.97
N PHE A 26 2.29 3.41 10.26
CA PHE A 26 3.57 2.77 9.93
C PHE A 26 3.80 2.59 8.42
N LEU A 27 2.76 2.22 7.67
CA LEU A 27 2.83 1.98 6.23
C LEU A 27 3.00 3.26 5.38
N TYR A 28 2.65 4.43 5.93
CA TYR A 28 2.58 5.69 5.17
C TYR A 28 3.77 6.62 5.39
N LYS A 29 4.61 6.38 6.40
CA LYS A 29 5.75 7.27 6.72
C LYS A 29 7.04 6.91 5.99
N SER A 30 7.25 5.65 5.62
CA SER A 30 8.47 5.26 4.94
C SER A 30 8.36 5.47 3.43
N SER A 31 9.27 6.26 2.87
CA SER A 31 9.44 6.41 1.42
C SER A 31 9.95 5.11 0.75
N ASN A 32 10.50 4.19 1.54
CA ASN A 32 11.09 2.92 1.10
C ASN A 32 10.34 1.72 1.70
N CYS A 33 9.78 0.89 0.84
CA CYS A 33 9.02 -0.30 1.25
C CYS A 33 9.90 -1.38 1.91
N ASN A 34 11.22 -1.35 1.72
CA ASN A 34 12.15 -2.22 2.44
C ASN A 34 12.29 -1.84 3.91
N ASP A 35 12.21 -0.55 4.25
CA ASP A 35 12.17 -0.11 5.64
C ASP A 35 10.84 -0.55 6.29
N ALA A 36 9.73 -0.48 5.55
CA ALA A 36 8.44 -0.99 6.03
C ALA A 36 8.50 -2.50 6.34
N LYS A 37 9.15 -3.29 5.48
CA LYS A 37 9.43 -4.71 5.74
C LYS A 37 10.33 -4.89 6.96
N ARG A 38 11.43 -4.14 7.06
CA ARG A 38 12.41 -4.25 8.16
C ARG A 38 11.74 -4.01 9.50
N ASP A 39 10.97 -2.94 9.62
CA ASP A 39 10.34 -2.56 10.87
C ASP A 39 9.20 -3.53 11.23
N CYS A 40 8.48 -4.06 10.24
CA CYS A 40 7.59 -5.20 10.43
C CYS A 40 8.33 -6.41 11.00
N LEU A 41 9.51 -6.76 10.47
CA LEU A 41 10.30 -7.89 10.97
C LEU A 41 10.79 -7.66 12.39
N ILE A 42 11.23 -6.43 12.72
CA ILE A 42 11.63 -6.05 14.08
C ILE A 42 10.46 -6.23 15.05
N LYS A 43 9.26 -5.74 14.69
CA LYS A 43 8.05 -5.88 15.51
C LYS A 43 7.63 -7.35 15.65
N CYS A 44 7.59 -8.08 14.55
CA CYS A 44 7.20 -9.49 14.54
C CYS A 44 8.12 -10.37 15.40
N ARG A 45 9.43 -10.09 15.42
CA ARG A 45 10.39 -10.73 16.33
C ARG A 45 10.15 -10.36 17.79
N LYS A 46 9.84 -9.09 18.08
CA LYS A 46 9.49 -8.64 19.45
C LYS A 46 8.22 -9.33 19.96
N ASP A 47 7.27 -9.60 19.07
CA ASP A 47 6.02 -10.29 19.40
C ASP A 47 6.19 -11.82 19.59
N GLY A 48 7.44 -12.34 19.51
CA GLY A 48 7.74 -13.76 19.71
C GLY A 48 7.23 -14.68 18.60
N LYS A 49 6.82 -14.13 17.45
CA LYS A 49 6.35 -14.92 16.31
C LYS A 49 7.50 -15.66 15.63
N GLY A 50 7.19 -16.84 15.07
CA GLY A 50 8.16 -17.65 14.33
C GLY A 50 8.73 -16.93 13.09
N GLN A 51 10.02 -17.12 12.83
CA GLN A 51 10.77 -16.42 11.78
C GLN A 51 10.14 -16.55 10.39
N THR A 52 9.70 -17.74 9.99
CA THR A 52 9.08 -17.99 8.68
C THR A 52 7.78 -17.18 8.52
N ARG A 53 6.93 -17.19 9.55
CA ARG A 53 5.68 -16.42 9.56
C ARG A 53 5.94 -14.92 9.48
N CYS A 54 6.96 -14.43 10.18
CA CYS A 54 7.37 -13.03 10.08
C CYS A 54 7.84 -12.64 8.69
N LEU A 55 8.62 -13.50 8.02
CA LEU A 55 9.09 -13.24 6.66
C LEU A 55 7.91 -13.14 5.68
N GLU A 56 6.97 -14.07 5.74
CA GLU A 56 5.78 -14.05 4.87
C GLU A 56 4.87 -12.84 5.13
N GLU A 57 4.55 -12.55 6.40
CA GLU A 57 3.69 -11.42 6.77
C GLU A 57 4.36 -10.08 6.36
N CYS A 58 5.66 -9.94 6.58
CA CYS A 58 6.36 -8.70 6.27
C CYS A 58 6.70 -8.52 4.78
N GLU A 59 6.80 -9.60 4.00
CA GLU A 59 6.81 -9.50 2.53
C GLU A 59 5.47 -8.99 1.98
N LYS A 60 4.34 -9.43 2.55
CA LYS A 60 3.03 -8.87 2.18
C LYS A 60 2.96 -7.38 2.48
N VAL A 61 3.48 -6.94 3.63
CA VAL A 61 3.60 -5.52 3.99
C VAL A 61 4.41 -4.74 2.93
N ARG A 62 5.54 -5.28 2.47
CA ARG A 62 6.33 -4.68 1.38
C ARG A 62 5.52 -4.55 0.10
N GLY A 63 4.87 -5.63 -0.34
CA GLY A 63 4.05 -5.63 -1.55
C GLY A 63 2.86 -4.67 -1.47
N MET A 64 2.24 -4.52 -0.30
CA MET A 64 1.18 -3.54 -0.07
C MET A 64 1.71 -2.11 -0.16
N CYS A 65 2.90 -1.83 0.40
CA CYS A 65 3.55 -0.53 0.28
C CYS A 65 3.84 -0.17 -1.19
N GLU A 66 4.40 -1.09 -1.96
CA GLU A 66 4.70 -0.89 -3.40
C GLU A 66 3.42 -0.66 -4.21
N ALA A 67 2.37 -1.42 -3.93
CA ALA A 67 1.07 -1.24 -4.56
C ALA A 67 0.44 0.12 -4.24
N VAL A 68 0.54 0.58 -2.99
CA VAL A 68 0.04 1.92 -2.59
C VAL A 68 0.83 3.02 -3.27
N LYS A 69 2.17 2.94 -3.32
CA LYS A 69 3.01 3.90 -4.03
C LYS A 69 2.68 3.96 -5.52
N THR A 70 2.54 2.80 -6.15
CA THR A 70 2.17 2.71 -7.57
C THR A 70 0.81 3.37 -7.80
N LYS A 71 -0.21 3.04 -6.98
CA LYS A 71 -1.54 3.67 -7.08
C LYS A 71 -1.49 5.18 -6.87
N GLY A 72 -0.74 5.65 -5.88
CA GLY A 72 -0.53 7.07 -5.62
C GLY A 72 0.10 7.79 -6.81
N CYS A 73 1.15 7.21 -7.41
CA CYS A 73 1.79 7.73 -8.62
C CYS A 73 0.80 7.82 -9.80
N LEU A 74 0.02 6.76 -10.06
CA LEU A 74 -1.00 6.76 -11.12
C LEU A 74 -2.07 7.84 -10.90
N GLN A 75 -2.48 8.05 -9.64
CA GLN A 75 -3.46 9.07 -9.27
C GLN A 75 -2.87 10.48 -9.40
N ASP A 76 -1.62 10.68 -9.04
CA ASP A 76 -0.91 11.96 -9.19
C ASP A 76 -0.77 12.32 -10.69
N CYS A 77 -0.40 11.35 -11.54
CA CYS A 77 -0.37 11.55 -12.99
C CYS A 77 -1.72 12.02 -13.57
N ASN A 78 -2.82 11.41 -13.13
CA ASN A 78 -4.17 11.82 -13.53
C ASN A 78 -4.54 13.21 -13.01
N THR A 79 -4.07 13.57 -11.81
CA THR A 79 -4.37 14.86 -11.16
C THR A 79 -3.61 16.00 -11.83
N ARG A 80 -2.34 15.78 -12.20
CA ARG A 80 -1.49 16.79 -12.84
C ARG A 80 -1.78 17.01 -14.32
N HIS A 81 -2.04 15.94 -15.06
CA HIS A 81 -2.17 16.00 -16.52
C HIS A 81 -3.60 15.85 -17.03
N GLY A 82 -4.58 15.69 -16.13
CA GLY A 82 -5.94 15.34 -16.48
C GLY A 82 -6.09 13.85 -16.82
N LYS A 83 -7.26 13.27 -16.51
CA LYS A 83 -7.54 11.86 -16.80
C LYS A 83 -7.63 11.62 -18.31
N ASN A 84 -7.13 10.47 -18.76
CA ASN A 84 -7.20 9.99 -20.15
C ASN A 84 -6.50 10.90 -21.17
N THR A 85 -5.57 11.74 -20.73
CA THR A 85 -4.74 12.54 -21.65
C THR A 85 -3.49 11.76 -22.05
N PRO A 86 -2.93 11.99 -23.26
CA PRO A 86 -1.67 11.38 -23.67
C PRO A 86 -0.53 11.63 -22.67
N ALA A 87 -0.50 12.83 -22.08
CA ALA A 87 0.47 13.20 -21.05
C ALA A 87 0.29 12.37 -19.76
N SER A 88 -0.95 12.12 -19.33
CA SER A 88 -1.21 11.26 -18.17
C SER A 88 -0.80 9.81 -18.42
N GLU A 89 -1.05 9.26 -19.61
CA GLU A 89 -0.65 7.89 -19.96
C GLU A 89 0.87 7.76 -20.04
N GLN A 90 1.56 8.76 -20.57
CA GLN A 90 3.02 8.79 -20.58
C GLN A 90 3.61 8.91 -19.17
N CYS A 91 2.98 9.69 -18.28
CA CYS A 91 3.36 9.78 -16.88
C CYS A 91 3.18 8.42 -16.16
N LYS A 92 2.04 7.75 -16.36
CA LYS A 92 1.73 6.44 -15.74
C LYS A 92 2.73 5.34 -16.09
N LYS A 93 3.29 5.36 -17.30
CA LYS A 93 4.36 4.42 -17.69
C LYS A 93 5.58 4.50 -16.77
N ARG A 94 5.84 5.64 -16.15
CA ARG A 94 6.94 5.85 -15.19
C ARG A 94 6.62 5.34 -13.79
N CYS A 95 5.35 5.02 -13.50
CA CYS A 95 4.95 4.45 -12.22
C CYS A 95 5.16 2.93 -12.15
N GLN A 96 5.43 2.28 -13.29
CA GLN A 96 5.70 0.84 -13.35
C GLN A 96 7.14 0.58 -12.89
N GLY A 97 7.31 -0.11 -11.75
CA GLY A 97 8.62 -0.42 -11.17
C GLY A 97 9.05 0.43 -9.96
N LEU A 98 8.11 1.15 -9.34
CA LEU A 98 8.25 1.82 -8.03
C LEU A 98 8.05 0.88 -6.85
#